data_AF-A0A9D8L3L3-F1
#
_entry.id   AF-A0A9D8L3L3-F1
#
_cell.length_a   1.000
_cell.length_b   1.000
_cell.length_c   1.000
_cell.angle_alpha   90.00
_cell.angle_beta   90.00
_cell.angle_gamma   90.00
#
_symmetry.space_group_name_H-M   'P 1'
#
loop_
_entity.id
_entity.type
_entity.pdbx_description
1 polymer ?
#
loop_
_entity_poly.entity_id
_entity_poly.type
_entity_poly.pdbx_seq_one_letter_code
_entity_poly.pdbx_strand_id
1 'polypeptide(L)'
;MIRASYDFEATGQRAQTDLVLRADGLPEKRIFFEFVGPAAPRHRPGAEFAILAALPMAMRLGQPIHASGTADASFLASIEELQEVWHRWRPDLFRPVPLSVDAEAKPARREGRRAIAAFSGGLDSIFALHAHRRKLLGRRSLDVEGAFLVQGFDLPLDAGERFDRARRSAAAILDHYEVPLTTVRTDWGRLSSPWGQTFMIGLAAIFHQFSDAFDQGVVAADMPYEGEILGWGNNSITNPMLGSLHFPIRSTGGGWSRSEKAGLLGMEPAVLANLRICTNSPTGENCGICEKCIRTKLNFLVNGIDDVPALGGPVTAEALGKVRITNGAQANL
;
A
#
# COMPACT_ATOMS: atom_id res chain seq x y z
N MET A 1 0.93 28.61 0.73
CA MET A 1 0.18 27.59 1.50
C MET A 1 -0.66 26.78 0.51
N ILE A 2 -0.65 25.46 0.64
CA ILE A 2 -1.51 24.53 -0.10
C ILE A 2 -2.83 24.37 0.67
N ARG A 3 -3.94 24.73 0.05
CA ARG A 3 -5.31 24.47 0.53
C ARG A 3 -5.83 23.20 -0.13
N ALA A 4 -6.16 22.19 0.67
CA ALA A 4 -6.66 20.90 0.25
C ALA A 4 -8.16 20.79 0.60
N SER A 5 -9.02 20.83 -0.41
CA SER A 5 -10.48 20.68 -0.27
C SER A 5 -10.96 19.52 -1.13
N TYR A 6 -12.06 18.87 -0.75
CA TYR A 6 -12.53 17.69 -1.48
C TYR A 6 -14.04 17.50 -1.40
N ASP A 7 -14.57 16.97 -2.49
CA ASP A 7 -15.94 16.49 -2.61
C ASP A 7 -15.97 14.97 -2.47
N PHE A 8 -17.08 14.45 -1.95
CA PHE A 8 -17.29 13.02 -1.74
C PHE A 8 -18.68 12.63 -2.22
N GLU A 9 -18.75 11.57 -3.00
CA GLU A 9 -20.00 10.93 -3.41
C GLU A 9 -19.92 9.42 -3.20
N ALA A 10 -21.04 8.81 -2.81
CA ALA A 10 -21.16 7.36 -2.65
C ALA A 10 -22.53 6.89 -3.12
N THR A 11 -22.55 5.75 -3.81
CA THR A 11 -23.79 5.10 -4.26
C THR A 11 -23.57 3.58 -4.34
N GLY A 12 -24.28 2.83 -3.49
CA GLY A 12 -24.18 1.38 -3.44
C GLY A 12 -22.77 0.90 -3.08
N GLN A 13 -22.11 0.18 -4.00
CA GLN A 13 -20.74 -0.32 -3.85
C GLN A 13 -19.71 0.58 -4.58
N ARG A 14 -20.04 1.84 -4.81
CA ARG A 14 -19.17 2.82 -5.45
C ARG A 14 -19.04 4.05 -4.57
N ALA A 15 -17.85 4.61 -4.54
CA ALA A 15 -17.59 5.91 -3.94
C ALA A 15 -16.50 6.63 -4.71
N GLN A 16 -16.51 7.96 -4.65
CA GLN A 16 -15.49 8.79 -5.26
C GLN A 16 -15.14 9.94 -4.32
N THR A 17 -13.85 10.25 -4.22
CA THR A 17 -13.35 11.45 -3.56
C THR A 17 -12.50 12.24 -4.54
N ASP A 18 -12.89 13.49 -4.79
CA ASP A 18 -12.19 14.40 -5.67
C ASP A 18 -11.47 15.46 -4.84
N LEU A 19 -10.15 15.30 -4.72
CA LEU A 19 -9.27 16.21 -3.99
C LEU A 19 -8.77 17.32 -4.91
N VAL A 20 -8.95 18.56 -4.45
CA VAL A 20 -8.47 19.77 -5.11
C VAL A 20 -7.41 20.43 -4.24
N LEU A 21 -6.22 20.62 -4.80
CA LEU A 21 -5.09 21.30 -4.18
C LEU A 21 -4.87 22.66 -4.85
N ARG A 22 -4.98 23.73 -4.07
CA ARG A 22 -4.76 25.12 -4.51
C ARG A 22 -3.60 25.74 -3.74
N ALA A 23 -2.72 26.44 -4.42
CA ALA A 23 -1.65 27.20 -3.79
C ALA A 23 -1.31 28.42 -4.65
N ASP A 24 -1.01 29.54 -4.00
CA ASP A 24 -0.66 30.78 -4.69
C ASP A 24 0.57 30.57 -5.59
N GLY A 25 0.46 30.99 -6.85
CA GLY A 25 1.53 30.84 -7.83
C GLY A 25 1.74 29.43 -8.38
N LEU A 26 0.89 28.46 -8.03
CA LEU A 26 0.91 27.11 -8.59
C LEU A 26 -0.41 26.79 -9.31
N PRO A 27 -0.37 26.01 -10.41
CA PRO A 27 -1.60 25.56 -11.06
C PRO A 27 -2.40 24.68 -10.10
N GLU A 28 -3.72 24.84 -10.12
CA GLU A 28 -4.65 23.96 -9.40
C GLU A 28 -4.38 22.51 -9.82
N LYS A 29 -4.30 21.61 -8.84
CA LYS A 29 -4.18 20.17 -9.07
C LYS A 29 -5.44 19.48 -8.57
N ARG A 30 -5.93 18.54 -9.37
CA ARG A 30 -7.06 17.68 -9.05
C ARG A 30 -6.59 16.24 -9.03
N ILE A 31 -7.04 15.50 -8.03
CA ILE A 31 -6.71 14.08 -7.83
C ILE A 31 -8.01 13.37 -7.48
N PHE A 32 -8.27 12.24 -8.10
CA PHE A 32 -9.43 11.43 -7.76
C PHE A 32 -9.02 10.16 -7.01
N PHE A 33 -9.95 9.64 -6.21
CA PHE A 33 -9.93 8.30 -5.63
C PHE A 33 -11.30 7.67 -5.89
N GLU A 34 -11.36 6.72 -6.83
CA GLU A 34 -12.57 5.99 -7.22
C GLU A 34 -12.54 4.60 -6.60
N PHE A 35 -13.57 4.25 -5.85
CA PHE A 35 -13.72 2.97 -5.16
C PHE A 35 -14.84 2.16 -5.80
N VAL A 36 -14.58 0.87 -6.05
CA VAL A 36 -15.59 -0.08 -6.54
C VAL A 36 -15.45 -1.40 -5.80
N GLY A 37 -16.46 -1.78 -5.03
CA GLY A 37 -16.52 -3.07 -4.34
C GLY A 37 -17.24 -3.03 -2.99
N PRO A 38 -17.35 -4.18 -2.30
CA PRO A 38 -18.15 -4.31 -1.09
C PRO A 38 -17.71 -3.42 0.08
N ALA A 39 -16.42 -3.04 0.11
CA ALA A 39 -15.84 -2.21 1.15
C ALA A 39 -15.73 -0.73 0.77
N ALA A 40 -16.31 -0.31 -0.38
CA ALA A 40 -16.27 1.09 -0.81
C ALA A 40 -16.74 2.04 0.32
N PRO A 41 -16.03 3.16 0.57
CA PRO A 41 -16.39 4.11 1.61
C PRO A 41 -17.84 4.58 1.49
N ARG A 42 -18.53 4.74 2.62
CA ARG A 42 -19.94 5.18 2.66
C ARG A 42 -20.11 6.59 3.21
N HIS A 43 -19.10 7.08 3.91
CA HIS A 43 -19.10 8.37 4.57
C HIS A 43 -17.93 9.20 4.05
N ARG A 44 -18.13 10.52 4.03
CA ARG A 44 -17.09 11.47 3.65
C ARG A 44 -15.88 11.25 4.57
N PRO A 45 -14.67 11.05 4.02
CA PRO A 45 -13.47 10.87 4.82
C PRO A 45 -13.12 12.15 5.59
N GLY A 46 -12.37 12.00 6.70
CA GLY A 46 -11.82 13.12 7.47
C GLY A 46 -10.69 13.84 6.73
N ALA A 47 -10.10 14.87 7.33
CA ALA A 47 -9.02 15.63 6.69
C ALA A 47 -7.68 14.87 6.60
N GLU A 48 -7.54 13.73 7.30
CA GLU A 48 -6.33 12.90 7.32
C GLU A 48 -5.89 12.43 5.93
N PHE A 49 -6.83 11.95 5.10
CA PHE A 49 -6.49 11.50 3.75
C PHE A 49 -6.00 12.65 2.87
N ALA A 50 -6.61 13.84 3.02
CA ALA A 50 -6.27 15.02 2.23
C ALA A 50 -4.88 15.54 2.61
N ILE A 51 -4.55 15.53 3.91
CA ILE A 51 -3.20 15.82 4.41
C ILE A 51 -2.20 14.83 3.82
N LEU A 52 -2.42 13.51 3.98
CA LEU A 52 -1.51 12.49 3.44
C LEU A 52 -1.34 12.60 1.93
N ALA A 53 -2.43 12.82 1.19
CA ALA A 53 -2.37 12.96 -0.25
C ALA A 53 -1.52 14.17 -0.69
N ALA A 54 -1.61 15.29 0.02
CA ALA A 54 -0.86 16.51 -0.29
C ALA A 54 0.57 16.53 0.27
N LEU A 55 0.84 15.78 1.34
CA LEU A 55 2.05 15.88 2.17
C LEU A 55 3.36 15.78 1.37
N PRO A 56 3.55 14.80 0.46
CA PRO A 56 4.83 14.69 -0.25
C PRO A 56 5.10 15.90 -1.14
N MET A 57 4.08 16.43 -1.83
CA MET A 57 4.23 17.63 -2.64
C MET A 57 4.53 18.85 -1.76
N ALA A 58 3.82 18.99 -0.64
CA ALA A 58 3.98 20.10 0.29
C ALA A 58 5.39 20.18 0.88
N MET A 59 5.91 19.06 1.38
CA MET A 59 7.26 18.96 1.95
C MET A 59 8.36 19.22 0.92
N ARG A 60 8.16 18.81 -0.34
CA ARG A 60 9.10 19.10 -1.43
C ARG A 60 9.13 20.57 -1.81
N LEU A 61 7.97 21.23 -1.76
CA LEU A 61 7.83 22.65 -2.10
C LEU A 61 8.09 23.57 -0.90
N GLY A 62 8.22 23.03 0.31
CA GLY A 62 8.29 23.80 1.55
C GLY A 62 7.03 24.64 1.79
N GLN A 63 5.86 24.16 1.38
CA GLN A 63 4.59 24.87 1.47
C GLN A 63 3.72 24.32 2.61
N PRO A 64 3.23 25.17 3.54
CA PRO A 64 2.28 24.75 4.57
C PRO A 64 1.02 24.12 3.98
N ILE A 65 0.38 23.20 4.70
CA ILE A 65 -0.90 22.59 4.32
C ILE A 65 -2.02 23.14 5.20
N HIS A 66 -3.15 23.44 4.58
CA HIS A 66 -4.44 23.58 5.24
C HIS A 66 -5.44 22.62 4.58
N ALA A 67 -5.99 21.67 5.33
CA ALA A 67 -6.95 20.69 4.80
C ALA A 67 -8.36 20.92 5.35
N SER A 68 -9.35 20.98 4.46
CA SER A 68 -10.75 21.16 4.85
C SER A 68 -11.29 19.93 5.59
N GLY A 69 -12.08 20.15 6.63
CA GLY A 69 -12.64 19.13 7.49
C GLY A 69 -11.91 18.99 8.84
N THR A 70 -12.20 17.88 9.51
CA THR A 70 -11.69 17.58 10.85
C THR A 70 -10.62 16.50 10.77
N ALA A 71 -9.54 16.63 11.55
CA ALA A 71 -8.54 15.58 11.75
C ALA A 71 -8.36 15.26 13.23
N ASP A 72 -8.06 14.00 13.54
CA ASP A 72 -7.68 13.56 14.88
C ASP A 72 -6.34 14.17 15.34
N ALA A 73 -6.29 14.73 16.55
CA ALA A 73 -5.06 15.37 17.04
C ALA A 73 -3.87 14.40 17.19
N SER A 74 -4.11 13.10 17.43
CA SER A 74 -3.03 12.10 17.45
C SER A 74 -2.48 11.80 16.06
N PHE A 75 -3.32 11.89 15.02
CA PHE A 75 -2.86 11.84 13.64
C PHE A 75 -1.93 13.02 13.33
N LEU A 76 -2.37 14.26 13.65
CA LEU A 76 -1.58 15.46 13.36
C LEU A 76 -0.20 15.39 14.01
N ALA A 77 -0.13 15.03 15.29
CA ALA A 77 1.13 14.82 16.01
C ALA A 77 2.01 13.73 15.35
N SER A 78 1.41 12.61 14.91
CA SER A 78 2.15 11.54 14.21
C SER A 78 2.72 12.00 12.87
N ILE A 79 1.98 12.83 12.13
CA ILE A 79 2.46 13.38 10.85
C ILE A 79 3.54 14.44 11.07
N GLU A 80 3.50 15.23 12.14
CA GLU A 80 4.60 16.12 12.50
C GLU A 80 5.90 15.34 12.73
N GLU A 81 5.87 14.25 13.49
CA GLU A 81 7.03 13.37 13.70
C GLU A 81 7.49 12.70 12.38
N LEU A 82 6.54 12.21 11.57
CA LEU A 82 6.83 11.64 10.25
C LEU A 82 7.63 12.62 9.37
N GLN A 83 7.29 13.91 9.41
CA GLN A 83 7.99 14.93 8.64
C GLN A 83 9.45 15.11 9.11
N GLU A 84 9.69 15.08 10.42
CA GLU A 84 11.04 15.16 10.99
C GLU A 84 11.90 13.96 10.57
N VAL A 85 11.34 12.75 10.61
CA VAL A 85 12.04 11.53 10.16
C VAL A 85 12.45 11.64 8.69
N TRP A 86 11.51 12.01 7.82
CA TRP A 86 11.80 12.16 6.38
C TRP A 86 12.76 13.29 6.07
N HIS A 87 12.70 14.40 6.81
CA HIS A 87 13.69 15.47 6.70
C HIS A 87 15.07 15.00 7.13
N ARG A 88 15.19 14.20 8.20
CA ARG A 88 16.49 13.68 8.63
C ARG A 88 17.10 12.68 7.65
N TRP A 89 16.27 11.83 7.06
CA TRP A 89 16.72 10.81 6.11
C TRP A 89 17.01 11.37 4.72
N ARG A 90 16.17 12.29 4.23
CA ARG A 90 16.23 12.87 2.88
C ARG A 90 16.06 14.39 2.92
N PRO A 91 16.98 15.14 3.55
CA PRO A 91 16.92 16.60 3.60
C PRO A 91 17.06 17.23 2.21
N ASP A 92 17.59 16.48 1.25
CA ASP A 92 17.67 16.84 -0.17
C ASP A 92 16.30 16.84 -0.87
N LEU A 93 15.31 16.10 -0.34
CA LEU A 93 13.98 16.00 -0.91
C LEU A 93 12.91 16.71 -0.09
N PHE A 94 13.00 16.66 1.23
CA PHE A 94 11.86 16.91 2.12
C PHE A 94 12.20 17.93 3.20
N ARG A 95 11.26 18.85 3.44
CA ARG A 95 11.29 19.83 4.52
C ARG A 95 9.99 19.74 5.32
N PRO A 96 10.03 19.81 6.66
CA PRO A 96 8.80 19.89 7.45
C PRO A 96 8.03 21.15 7.11
N VAL A 97 6.71 21.05 7.09
CA VAL A 97 5.79 22.16 6.80
C VAL A 97 4.68 22.21 7.86
N PRO A 98 4.19 23.42 8.22
CA PRO A 98 3.06 23.55 9.12
C PRO A 98 1.80 22.89 8.57
N LEU A 99 1.02 22.27 9.46
CA LEU A 99 -0.27 21.64 9.16
C LEU A 99 -1.38 22.41 9.87
N SER A 100 -2.55 22.48 9.23
CA SER A 100 -3.77 23.03 9.83
C SER A 100 -5.01 22.39 9.21
N VAL A 101 -6.10 22.38 9.96
CA VAL A 101 -7.41 21.85 9.57
C VAL A 101 -8.52 22.79 10.02
N ASP A 102 -9.76 22.60 9.54
CA ASP A 102 -10.89 23.43 9.98
C ASP A 102 -11.23 23.19 11.47
N ALA A 103 -11.04 21.95 11.95
CA ALA A 103 -11.20 21.59 13.34
C ALA A 103 -10.35 20.38 13.73
N GLU A 104 -9.87 20.34 14.97
CA GLU A 104 -9.18 19.17 15.53
C GLU A 104 -10.15 18.36 16.39
N ALA A 105 -10.22 17.05 16.12
CA ALA A 105 -10.94 16.11 16.99
C ALA A 105 -10.02 15.64 18.11
N LYS A 106 -10.61 15.41 19.30
CA LYS A 106 -9.90 14.78 20.41
C LYS A 106 -9.45 13.37 19.99
N PRO A 107 -8.24 12.94 20.41
CA PRO A 107 -7.78 11.59 20.15
C PRO A 107 -8.78 10.54 20.64
N ALA A 108 -9.27 9.69 19.75
CA ALA A 108 -10.21 8.64 20.09
C ALA A 108 -9.68 7.28 19.64
N ARG A 109 -9.47 6.34 20.57
CA ARG A 109 -9.01 4.99 20.24
C ARG A 109 -10.18 4.06 19.93
N ARG A 110 -10.12 3.34 18.80
CA ARG A 110 -11.00 2.20 18.53
C ARG A 110 -10.35 0.92 19.05
N GLU A 111 -11.10 0.11 19.79
CA GLU A 111 -10.64 -1.20 20.29
C GLU A 111 -10.92 -2.36 19.32
N GLY A 112 -11.61 -2.07 18.22
CA GLY A 112 -12.01 -3.06 17.23
C GLY A 112 -10.83 -3.68 16.48
N ARG A 113 -11.09 -4.88 15.94
CA ARG A 113 -10.09 -5.72 15.26
C ARG A 113 -10.34 -5.82 13.75
N ARG A 114 -11.42 -5.22 13.25
CA ARG A 114 -11.80 -5.31 11.84
C ARG A 114 -10.80 -4.52 11.02
N ALA A 115 -10.22 -5.18 10.04
CA ALA A 115 -9.13 -4.62 9.26
C ALA A 115 -9.40 -4.69 7.77
N ILE A 116 -8.91 -3.68 7.06
CA ILE A 116 -8.80 -3.68 5.61
C ILE A 116 -7.32 -3.80 5.21
N ALA A 117 -7.01 -4.65 4.23
CA ALA A 117 -5.64 -4.89 3.79
C ALA A 117 -5.35 -4.30 2.40
N ALA A 118 -4.21 -3.64 2.24
CA ALA A 118 -3.67 -3.32 0.92
C ALA A 118 -3.16 -4.62 0.26
N PHE A 119 -3.68 -4.96 -0.91
CA PHE A 119 -3.49 -6.27 -1.52
C PHE A 119 -3.16 -6.16 -3.02
N SER A 120 -1.87 -6.34 -3.35
CA SER A 120 -1.37 -6.25 -4.73
C SER A 120 -1.38 -7.58 -5.49
N GLY A 121 -1.66 -8.69 -4.79
CA GLY A 121 -1.51 -10.05 -5.29
C GLY A 121 -0.05 -10.54 -5.32
N GLY A 122 0.89 -9.77 -4.77
CA GLY A 122 2.30 -10.18 -4.63
C GLY A 122 2.55 -10.99 -3.36
N LEU A 123 3.68 -11.72 -3.34
CA LEU A 123 4.09 -12.60 -2.25
C LEU A 123 3.89 -11.99 -0.85
N ASP A 124 4.36 -10.75 -0.65
CA ASP A 124 4.30 -10.10 0.66
C ASP A 124 2.87 -9.74 1.08
N SER A 125 2.05 -9.24 0.16
CA SER A 125 0.63 -8.92 0.44
C SER A 125 -0.22 -10.17 0.71
N ILE A 126 0.07 -11.27 -0.02
CA ILE A 126 -0.58 -12.55 0.21
C ILE A 126 -0.16 -13.11 1.57
N PHE A 127 1.13 -13.03 1.90
CA PHE A 127 1.64 -13.48 3.20
C PHE A 127 1.00 -12.70 4.35
N ALA A 128 0.90 -11.38 4.24
CA ALA A 128 0.27 -10.56 5.28
C ALA A 128 -1.17 -11.03 5.53
N LEU A 129 -1.97 -11.20 4.48
CA LEU A 129 -3.32 -11.76 4.58
C LEU A 129 -3.32 -13.15 5.21
N HIS A 130 -2.49 -14.07 4.71
CA HIS A 130 -2.39 -15.45 5.19
C HIS A 130 -2.05 -15.49 6.69
N ALA A 131 -1.08 -14.71 7.14
CA ALA A 131 -0.67 -14.67 8.54
C ALA A 131 -1.79 -14.17 9.47
N HIS A 132 -2.64 -13.25 9.00
CA HIS A 132 -3.84 -12.84 9.72
C HIS A 132 -4.91 -13.92 9.73
N ARG A 133 -5.25 -14.50 8.56
CA ARG A 133 -6.34 -15.49 8.42
C ARG A 133 -6.02 -16.84 9.08
N ARG A 134 -4.76 -17.28 9.05
CA ARG A 134 -4.26 -18.49 9.72
C ARG A 134 -3.80 -18.25 11.16
N LYS A 135 -4.00 -17.04 11.69
CA LYS A 135 -3.66 -16.64 13.07
C LYS A 135 -2.19 -16.88 13.47
N LEU A 136 -1.27 -16.72 12.51
CA LEU A 136 0.19 -16.90 12.71
C LEU A 136 0.84 -15.77 13.53
N LEU A 137 0.14 -14.66 13.75
CA LEU A 137 0.66 -13.47 14.44
C LEU A 137 0.29 -13.45 15.94
N GLY A 138 -0.34 -14.51 16.44
CA GLY A 138 -0.81 -14.60 17.83
C GLY A 138 -1.77 -13.45 18.16
N ARG A 139 -1.50 -12.72 19.26
CA ARG A 139 -2.34 -11.60 19.71
C ARG A 139 -2.44 -10.46 18.69
N ARG A 140 -1.50 -10.36 17.76
CA ARG A 140 -1.46 -9.34 16.69
C ARG A 140 -2.37 -9.67 15.50
N SER A 141 -2.94 -10.88 15.42
CA SER A 141 -3.79 -11.27 14.30
C SER A 141 -5.13 -10.53 14.30
N LEU A 142 -5.28 -9.54 13.42
CA LEU A 142 -6.52 -8.83 13.12
C LEU A 142 -7.54 -9.69 12.34
N ASP A 143 -8.78 -9.20 12.29
CA ASP A 143 -9.87 -9.78 11.53
C ASP A 143 -9.96 -9.04 10.20
N VAL A 144 -9.18 -9.52 9.23
CA VAL A 144 -9.14 -8.94 7.88
C VAL A 144 -10.44 -9.30 7.17
N GLU A 145 -11.32 -8.31 7.06
CA GLU A 145 -12.69 -8.41 6.52
C GLU A 145 -12.83 -7.73 5.15
N GLY A 146 -11.79 -7.06 4.68
CA GLY A 146 -11.73 -6.49 3.35
C GLY A 146 -10.30 -6.36 2.85
N ALA A 147 -10.15 -6.32 1.53
CA ALA A 147 -8.88 -6.01 0.90
C ALA A 147 -9.11 -5.06 -0.28
N PHE A 148 -8.08 -4.28 -0.62
CA PHE A 148 -8.13 -3.43 -1.79
C PHE A 148 -6.92 -3.53 -2.72
N LEU A 149 -7.20 -3.44 -4.02
CA LEU A 149 -6.20 -3.40 -5.10
C LEU A 149 -6.22 -2.02 -5.76
N VAL A 150 -5.04 -1.41 -5.95
CA VAL A 150 -4.90 -0.05 -6.48
C VAL A 150 -4.51 -0.05 -7.96
N GLN A 151 -5.21 0.74 -8.77
CA GLN A 151 -4.80 1.22 -10.09
C GLN A 151 -4.37 2.68 -10.00
N GLY A 152 -3.27 3.03 -10.65
CA GLY A 152 -2.62 4.35 -10.59
C GLY A 152 -1.30 4.36 -9.83
N PHE A 153 -0.91 3.22 -9.27
CA PHE A 153 0.36 2.99 -8.57
C PHE A 153 1.32 2.21 -9.50
N ASP A 154 1.70 0.98 -9.14
CA ASP A 154 2.51 0.08 -10.00
C ASP A 154 1.75 -0.44 -11.24
N LEU A 155 0.44 -0.24 -11.26
CA LEU A 155 -0.48 -0.51 -12.35
C LEU A 155 -0.97 0.81 -12.94
N PRO A 156 -0.44 1.28 -14.09
CA PRO A 156 -0.85 2.54 -14.72
C PRO A 156 -2.36 2.60 -15.05
N LEU A 157 -2.91 3.82 -15.08
CA LEU A 157 -4.34 4.05 -15.36
C LEU A 157 -4.75 3.67 -16.80
N ASP A 158 -3.82 3.75 -17.75
CA ASP A 158 -4.00 3.38 -19.15
C ASP A 158 -3.82 1.87 -19.42
N ALA A 159 -3.35 1.10 -18.42
CA ALA A 159 -3.09 -0.33 -18.54
C ALA A 159 -4.32 -1.19 -18.17
N GLY A 160 -5.46 -0.95 -18.85
CA GLY A 160 -6.76 -1.57 -18.53
C GLY A 160 -6.74 -3.10 -18.45
N GLU A 161 -6.27 -3.78 -19.50
CA GLU A 161 -6.21 -5.26 -19.52
C GLU A 161 -5.30 -5.84 -18.43
N ARG A 162 -4.16 -5.16 -18.19
CA ARG A 162 -3.20 -5.54 -17.15
C ARG A 162 -3.82 -5.42 -15.75
N PHE A 163 -4.58 -4.36 -15.51
CA PHE A 163 -5.33 -4.19 -14.27
C PHE A 163 -6.41 -5.26 -14.12
N ASP A 164 -7.16 -5.55 -15.18
CA ASP A 164 -8.21 -6.58 -15.14
C ASP A 164 -7.67 -7.99 -14.84
N ARG A 165 -6.50 -8.34 -15.36
CA ARG A 165 -5.81 -9.58 -14.98
C ARG A 165 -5.39 -9.56 -13.52
N ALA A 166 -4.74 -8.48 -13.07
CA ALA A 166 -4.34 -8.33 -11.67
C ALA A 166 -5.55 -8.45 -10.72
N ARG A 167 -6.69 -7.85 -11.08
CA ARG A 167 -7.95 -7.93 -10.34
C ARG A 167 -8.49 -9.35 -10.29
N ARG A 168 -8.52 -10.09 -11.41
CA ARG A 168 -8.97 -11.50 -11.43
C ARG A 168 -8.09 -12.41 -10.58
N SER A 169 -6.77 -12.27 -10.70
CA SER A 169 -5.82 -13.03 -9.89
C SER A 169 -5.95 -12.71 -8.39
N ALA A 170 -6.09 -11.43 -8.05
CA ALA A 170 -6.29 -11.01 -6.67
C ALA A 170 -7.61 -11.55 -6.10
N ALA A 171 -8.70 -11.47 -6.86
CA ALA A 171 -10.00 -12.00 -6.48
C ALA A 171 -9.94 -13.52 -6.21
N ALA A 172 -9.32 -14.29 -7.10
CA ALA A 172 -9.19 -15.74 -6.92
C ALA A 172 -8.45 -16.14 -5.63
N ILE A 173 -7.42 -15.37 -5.23
CA ILE A 173 -6.72 -15.59 -3.95
C ILE A 173 -7.58 -15.16 -2.78
N LEU A 174 -8.23 -13.99 -2.87
CA LEU A 174 -9.03 -13.43 -1.80
C LEU A 174 -10.30 -14.26 -1.52
N ASP A 175 -10.92 -14.84 -2.55
CA ASP A 175 -12.05 -15.76 -2.44
C ASP A 175 -11.68 -17.01 -1.63
N HIS A 176 -10.48 -17.54 -1.83
CA HIS A 176 -9.96 -18.66 -1.02
C HIS A 176 -9.84 -18.31 0.48
N TYR A 177 -9.58 -17.04 0.82
CA TYR A 177 -9.54 -16.56 2.20
C TYR A 177 -10.87 -15.98 2.71
N GLU A 178 -11.92 -15.97 1.88
CA GLU A 178 -13.23 -15.36 2.14
C GLU A 178 -13.13 -13.86 2.47
N VAL A 179 -12.28 -13.12 1.73
CA VAL A 179 -12.11 -11.68 1.92
C VAL A 179 -12.61 -10.93 0.67
N PRO A 180 -13.56 -9.99 0.78
CA PRO A 180 -14.03 -9.24 -0.37
C PRO A 180 -12.97 -8.29 -0.92
N LEU A 181 -12.86 -8.25 -2.25
CA LEU A 181 -12.00 -7.31 -2.98
C LEU A 181 -12.75 -6.00 -3.28
N THR A 182 -12.12 -4.88 -2.96
CA THR A 182 -12.48 -3.54 -3.47
C THR A 182 -11.37 -3.00 -4.36
N THR A 183 -11.68 -2.46 -5.51
CA THR A 183 -10.68 -1.80 -6.37
C THR A 183 -10.67 -0.31 -6.11
N VAL A 184 -9.48 0.29 -6.13
CA VAL A 184 -9.27 1.73 -6.02
C VAL A 184 -8.57 2.23 -7.27
N ARG A 185 -9.12 3.22 -7.97
CA ARG A 185 -8.44 3.92 -9.06
C ARG A 185 -8.09 5.32 -8.59
N THR A 186 -6.86 5.77 -8.86
CA THR A 186 -6.43 7.11 -8.48
C THR A 186 -5.36 7.63 -9.42
N ASP A 187 -5.29 8.94 -9.63
CA ASP A 187 -4.18 9.58 -10.32
C ASP A 187 -3.19 10.29 -9.38
N TRP A 188 -3.20 9.93 -8.08
CA TRP A 188 -2.30 10.49 -7.06
C TRP A 188 -0.81 10.45 -7.45
N GLY A 189 -0.37 9.42 -8.19
CA GLY A 189 1.00 9.32 -8.71
C GLY A 189 1.43 10.51 -9.60
N ARG A 190 0.48 11.29 -10.14
CA ARG A 190 0.75 12.51 -10.93
C ARG A 190 1.23 13.69 -10.09
N LEU A 191 1.16 13.62 -8.76
CA LEU A 191 1.72 14.64 -7.86
C LEU A 191 3.26 14.74 -7.91
N SER A 192 3.93 13.98 -8.78
CA SER A 192 5.37 14.06 -9.03
C SER A 192 6.16 13.97 -7.74
N SER A 193 6.00 12.85 -7.03
CA SER A 193 6.74 12.56 -5.81
C SER A 193 7.71 11.42 -6.06
N PRO A 194 8.90 11.42 -5.42
CA PRO A 194 9.86 10.34 -5.57
C PRO A 194 9.22 9.04 -5.07
N TRP A 195 8.88 8.17 -6.01
CA TRP A 195 7.99 7.03 -5.79
C TRP A 195 8.47 6.16 -4.63
N GLY A 196 9.74 5.75 -4.65
CA GLY A 196 10.34 4.86 -3.65
C GLY A 196 10.31 5.40 -2.22
N GLN A 197 10.17 6.71 -2.02
CA GLN A 197 10.06 7.34 -0.70
C GLN A 197 8.61 7.54 -0.27
N THR A 198 7.67 7.69 -1.20
CA THR A 198 6.37 8.33 -0.92
C THR A 198 5.17 7.43 -1.14
N PHE A 199 5.32 6.29 -1.81
CA PHE A 199 4.20 5.41 -2.15
C PHE A 199 3.37 4.97 -0.94
N MET A 200 4.00 4.76 0.22
CA MET A 200 3.29 4.41 1.46
C MET A 200 2.43 5.55 2.01
N ILE A 201 2.82 6.81 1.79
CA ILE A 201 2.01 7.98 2.15
C ILE A 201 0.75 8.04 1.28
N GLY A 202 0.89 7.79 -0.02
CA GLY A 202 -0.25 7.68 -0.94
C GLY A 202 -1.16 6.50 -0.58
N LEU A 203 -0.60 5.36 -0.18
CA LEU A 203 -1.37 4.20 0.27
C LEU A 203 -2.11 4.51 1.59
N ALA A 204 -1.49 5.24 2.50
CA ALA A 204 -2.13 5.72 3.73
C ALA A 204 -3.31 6.66 3.44
N ALA A 205 -3.20 7.54 2.44
CA ALA A 205 -4.33 8.36 2.00
C ALA A 205 -5.52 7.50 1.52
N ILE A 206 -5.27 6.34 0.91
CA ILE A 206 -6.35 5.39 0.56
C ILE A 206 -6.92 4.73 1.82
N PHE A 207 -6.06 4.27 2.74
CA PHE A 207 -6.46 3.65 4.00
C PHE A 207 -7.39 4.52 4.84
N HIS A 208 -7.06 5.80 5.02
CA HIS A 208 -7.86 6.73 5.84
C HIS A 208 -9.27 6.97 5.30
N GLN A 209 -9.54 6.67 4.02
CA GLN A 209 -10.90 6.74 3.47
C GLN A 209 -11.79 5.56 3.89
N PHE A 210 -11.21 4.51 4.47
CA PHE A 210 -11.92 3.35 5.03
C PHE A 210 -12.12 3.43 6.55
N SER A 211 -11.67 4.51 7.20
CA SER A 211 -11.57 4.64 8.66
C SER A 211 -12.91 4.62 9.42
N ASP A 212 -14.01 4.91 8.73
CA ASP A 212 -15.35 4.77 9.31
C ASP A 212 -15.80 3.29 9.36
N ALA A 213 -15.51 2.53 8.29
CA ALA A 213 -15.95 1.15 8.13
C ALA A 213 -15.07 0.13 8.85
N PHE A 214 -13.76 0.37 8.93
CA PHE A 214 -12.77 -0.52 9.53
C PHE A 214 -12.07 0.14 10.72
N ASP A 215 -11.56 -0.68 11.62
CA ASP A 215 -10.86 -0.19 12.81
C ASP A 215 -9.35 -0.01 12.53
N GLN A 216 -8.77 -0.77 11.59
CA GLN A 216 -7.33 -0.77 11.32
C GLN A 216 -7.00 -0.99 9.83
N GLY A 217 -5.86 -0.46 9.38
CA GLY A 217 -5.26 -0.78 8.08
C GLY A 217 -4.16 -1.83 8.21
N VAL A 218 -4.04 -2.72 7.23
CA VAL A 218 -2.95 -3.72 7.15
C VAL A 218 -2.16 -3.54 5.87
N VAL A 219 -0.85 -3.37 5.99
CA VAL A 219 0.09 -3.35 4.87
C VAL A 219 1.16 -4.42 5.06
N ALA A 220 1.63 -5.02 3.96
CA ALA A 220 2.74 -5.94 4.02
C ALA A 220 4.09 -5.21 4.14
N ALA A 221 4.96 -5.70 5.01
CA ALA A 221 6.37 -5.35 4.98
C ALA A 221 7.02 -5.97 3.75
N ASP A 222 7.70 -5.15 2.95
CA ASP A 222 8.41 -5.57 1.74
C ASP A 222 9.84 -6.06 2.00
N MET A 223 10.37 -5.82 3.21
CA MET A 223 11.65 -6.30 3.71
C MET A 223 11.49 -6.93 5.11
N PRO A 224 12.36 -7.91 5.48
CA PRO A 224 12.49 -8.33 6.87
C PRO A 224 13.13 -7.22 7.71
N TYR A 225 12.94 -7.25 9.04
CA TYR A 225 13.40 -6.18 9.94
C TYR A 225 14.90 -5.91 9.83
N GLU A 226 15.72 -6.95 9.73
CA GLU A 226 17.18 -6.86 9.58
C GLU A 226 17.62 -6.33 8.21
N GLY A 227 16.71 -6.30 7.22
CA GLY A 227 16.97 -5.82 5.87
C GLY A 227 16.39 -4.44 5.58
N GLU A 228 15.75 -3.78 6.56
CA GLU A 228 15.14 -2.47 6.32
C GLU A 228 16.17 -1.39 5.97
N ILE A 229 15.81 -0.53 5.01
CA ILE A 229 16.66 0.57 4.52
C ILE A 229 16.02 1.90 4.89
N LEU A 230 16.71 2.67 5.73
CA LEU A 230 16.26 4.02 6.10
C LEU A 230 16.17 4.91 4.86
N GLY A 231 15.08 5.66 4.73
CA GLY A 231 14.79 6.45 3.53
C GLY A 231 14.10 5.68 2.39
N TRP A 232 13.71 4.42 2.62
CA TRP A 232 12.74 3.69 1.79
C TRP A 232 11.31 3.86 2.33
N GLY A 233 10.33 3.97 1.45
CA GLY A 233 8.95 4.36 1.78
C GLY A 233 8.20 3.40 2.70
N ASN A 234 8.55 2.10 2.67
CA ASN A 234 7.93 1.08 3.52
C ASN A 234 8.96 0.59 4.55
N ASN A 235 8.73 0.92 5.82
CA ASN A 235 9.64 0.54 6.91
C ASN A 235 8.90 0.55 8.26
N SER A 236 9.46 -0.16 9.24
CA SER A 236 8.87 -0.32 10.56
C SER A 236 8.80 0.97 11.40
N ILE A 237 9.62 1.98 11.09
CA ILE A 237 9.69 3.24 11.83
C ILE A 237 8.55 4.17 11.43
N THR A 238 8.37 4.45 10.14
CA THR A 238 7.41 5.45 9.68
C THR A 238 6.01 4.90 9.40
N ASN A 239 5.87 3.60 9.14
CA ASN A 239 4.55 3.04 8.84
C ASN A 239 3.53 3.21 9.98
N PRO A 240 3.87 3.04 11.28
CA PRO A 240 2.94 3.34 12.37
C PRO A 240 2.49 4.80 12.41
N MET A 241 3.35 5.74 12.01
CA MET A 241 3.07 7.19 12.01
C MET A 241 2.09 7.61 10.91
N LEU A 242 1.85 6.76 9.92
CA LEU A 242 0.85 6.99 8.86
C LEU A 242 -0.58 6.77 9.35
N GLY A 243 -0.77 6.16 10.52
CA GLY A 243 -2.07 5.96 11.15
C GLY A 243 -2.39 7.01 12.22
N SER A 244 -3.38 6.70 13.04
CA SER A 244 -3.75 7.46 14.23
C SER A 244 -4.16 6.52 15.36
N LEU A 245 -4.46 7.05 16.55
CA LEU A 245 -5.06 6.23 17.61
C LEU A 245 -6.45 5.69 17.20
N HIS A 246 -7.17 6.44 16.37
CA HIS A 246 -8.49 6.06 15.84
C HIS A 246 -8.38 4.97 14.78
N PHE A 247 -7.41 5.09 13.87
CA PHE A 247 -7.21 4.19 12.75
C PHE A 247 -5.71 3.88 12.57
N PRO A 248 -5.17 2.90 13.31
CA PRO A 248 -3.77 2.54 13.18
C PRO A 248 -3.53 1.74 11.89
N ILE A 249 -2.39 1.99 11.24
CA ILE A 249 -1.90 1.21 10.11
C ILE A 249 -0.83 0.24 10.62
N ARG A 250 -0.99 -1.05 10.34
CA ARG A 250 -0.15 -2.13 10.85
C ARG A 250 0.64 -2.77 9.72
N SER A 251 1.96 -2.80 9.88
CA SER A 251 2.85 -3.56 9.01
C SER A 251 2.93 -5.01 9.45
N THR A 252 2.70 -5.93 8.50
CA THR A 252 2.75 -7.37 8.74
C THR A 252 3.81 -8.02 7.86
N GLY A 253 4.59 -8.92 8.46
CA GLY A 253 5.53 -9.78 7.75
C GLY A 253 7.02 -9.40 7.81
N GLY A 254 7.40 -8.39 8.60
CA GLY A 254 8.81 -8.02 8.80
C GLY A 254 9.63 -9.06 9.58
N GLY A 255 8.98 -9.96 10.32
CA GLY A 255 9.65 -11.06 11.04
C GLY A 255 9.93 -12.30 10.18
N TRP A 256 9.77 -12.21 8.86
CA TRP A 256 9.95 -13.32 7.93
C TRP A 256 10.73 -12.88 6.69
N SER A 257 11.70 -13.69 6.31
CA SER A 257 12.35 -13.64 5.00
C SER A 257 11.36 -13.98 3.89
N ARG A 258 11.68 -13.60 2.64
CA ARG A 258 10.85 -13.96 1.48
C ARG A 258 10.76 -15.48 1.27
N SER A 259 11.82 -16.22 1.59
CA SER A 259 11.83 -17.69 1.52
C SER A 259 10.87 -18.30 2.53
N GLU A 260 10.86 -17.83 3.78
CA GLU A 260 9.92 -18.34 4.79
C GLU A 260 8.46 -18.00 4.42
N LYS A 261 8.21 -16.78 3.90
CA LYS A 261 6.89 -16.41 3.37
C LYS A 261 6.46 -17.36 2.24
N ALA A 262 7.36 -17.69 1.31
CA ALA A 262 7.09 -18.60 0.21
C ALA A 262 6.81 -20.03 0.69
N GLY A 263 7.57 -20.54 1.66
CA GLY A 263 7.34 -21.87 2.25
C GLY A 263 5.95 -22.01 2.87
N LEU A 264 5.51 -21.00 3.64
CA LEU A 264 4.17 -21.00 4.24
C LEU A 264 3.04 -20.90 3.20
N LEU A 265 3.26 -20.14 2.12
CA LEU A 265 2.29 -19.98 1.04
C LEU A 265 2.29 -21.15 0.04
N GLY A 266 3.34 -21.97 0.02
CA GLY A 266 3.46 -23.14 -0.83
C GLY A 266 2.43 -24.23 -0.57
N MET A 267 1.74 -24.16 0.56
CA MET A 267 0.68 -25.09 0.94
C MET A 267 -0.70 -24.66 0.40
N GLU A 268 -0.79 -23.54 -0.29
CA GLU A 268 -2.06 -22.93 -0.72
C GLU A 268 -2.20 -22.95 -2.26
N PRO A 269 -2.92 -23.92 -2.85
CA PRO A 269 -3.03 -24.05 -4.32
C PRO A 269 -3.58 -22.80 -5.01
N ALA A 270 -4.54 -22.12 -4.38
CA ALA A 270 -5.09 -20.87 -4.89
C ALA A 270 -4.04 -19.76 -5.00
N VAL A 271 -3.07 -19.73 -4.08
CA VAL A 271 -1.94 -18.80 -4.12
C VAL A 271 -0.99 -19.17 -5.24
N LEU A 272 -0.56 -20.43 -5.31
CA LEU A 272 0.37 -20.93 -6.35
C LEU A 272 -0.14 -20.70 -7.78
N ALA A 273 -1.45 -20.82 -7.98
CA ALA A 273 -2.09 -20.63 -9.29
C ALA A 273 -2.27 -19.15 -9.69
N ASN A 274 -2.27 -18.20 -8.75
CA ASN A 274 -2.71 -16.83 -9.01
C ASN A 274 -1.75 -15.72 -8.57
N LEU A 275 -0.67 -16.00 -7.84
CA LEU A 275 0.22 -14.93 -7.35
C LEU A 275 0.83 -14.10 -8.50
N ARG A 276 0.93 -12.77 -8.30
CA ARG A 276 1.43 -11.82 -9.30
C ARG A 276 2.60 -11.03 -8.73
N ILE A 277 3.79 -11.20 -9.33
CA ILE A 277 5.02 -10.52 -8.89
C ILE A 277 5.70 -9.72 -10.00
N CYS A 278 5.30 -9.92 -11.26
CA CYS A 278 6.01 -9.35 -12.40
C CYS A 278 5.59 -7.90 -12.64
N THR A 279 6.58 -7.02 -12.71
CA THR A 279 6.39 -5.61 -13.05
C THR A 279 6.67 -5.28 -14.52
N ASN A 280 7.26 -6.22 -15.27
CA ASN A 280 7.78 -5.97 -16.63
C ASN A 280 6.87 -6.51 -17.73
N SER A 281 5.87 -7.31 -17.39
CA SER A 281 5.02 -7.96 -18.39
C SER A 281 4.00 -6.97 -18.97
N PRO A 282 3.92 -6.83 -20.30
CA PRO A 282 2.91 -5.99 -20.94
C PRO A 282 1.50 -6.57 -20.78
N THR A 283 1.37 -7.90 -20.69
CA THR A 283 0.07 -8.57 -20.52
C THR A 283 -0.42 -8.52 -19.08
N GLY A 284 0.48 -8.32 -18.11
CA GLY A 284 0.19 -8.37 -16.67
C GLY A 284 0.42 -9.73 -16.01
N GLU A 285 0.72 -10.76 -16.79
CA GLU A 285 1.08 -12.10 -16.30
C GLU A 285 2.53 -12.15 -15.82
N ASN A 286 2.88 -13.14 -15.01
CA ASN A 286 4.29 -13.33 -14.68
C ASN A 286 5.04 -13.82 -15.93
N CYS A 287 6.12 -13.12 -16.31
CA CYS A 287 6.89 -13.53 -17.49
C CYS A 287 7.74 -14.77 -17.25
N GLY A 288 7.91 -15.19 -15.98
CA GLY A 288 8.68 -16.36 -15.59
C GLY A 288 10.21 -16.22 -15.72
N ILE A 289 10.70 -15.14 -16.34
CA ILE A 289 12.12 -14.98 -16.73
C ILE A 289 12.80 -13.71 -16.20
N CYS A 290 12.06 -12.72 -15.70
CA CYS A 290 12.68 -11.52 -15.12
C CYS A 290 13.28 -11.81 -13.73
N GLU A 291 14.17 -10.93 -13.27
CA GLU A 291 14.81 -11.03 -11.94
C GLU A 291 13.79 -11.32 -10.82
N LYS A 292 12.70 -10.56 -10.73
CA LYS A 292 11.64 -10.80 -9.73
C LYS A 292 10.97 -12.16 -9.87
N CYS A 293 10.71 -12.64 -11.10
CA CYS A 293 10.12 -13.96 -11.33
C CYS A 293 11.07 -15.06 -10.89
N ILE A 294 12.33 -15.00 -11.34
CA ILE A 294 13.34 -16.01 -11.02
C ILE A 294 13.61 -16.02 -9.52
N ARG A 295 13.83 -14.86 -8.89
CA ARG A 295 14.01 -14.76 -7.44
C ARG A 295 12.81 -15.34 -6.68
N THR A 296 11.59 -15.06 -7.10
CA THR A 296 10.40 -15.63 -6.45
C THR A 296 10.34 -17.16 -6.61
N LYS A 297 10.65 -17.70 -7.80
CA LYS A 297 10.77 -19.17 -7.99
C LYS A 297 11.82 -19.77 -7.06
N LEU A 298 12.98 -19.14 -6.89
CA LEU A 298 14.03 -19.61 -5.98
C LEU A 298 13.56 -19.61 -4.51
N ASN A 299 12.78 -18.60 -4.10
CA ASN A 299 12.19 -18.57 -2.75
C ASN A 299 11.24 -19.75 -2.52
N PHE A 300 10.50 -20.22 -3.53
CA PHE A 300 9.71 -21.45 -3.43
C PHE A 300 10.58 -22.71 -3.47
N LEU A 301 11.55 -22.76 -4.38
CA LEU A 301 12.41 -23.92 -4.61
C LEU A 301 13.23 -24.30 -3.37
N VAL A 302 13.75 -23.31 -2.62
CA VAL A 302 14.50 -23.58 -1.38
C VAL A 302 13.63 -24.23 -0.30
N ASN A 303 12.31 -24.12 -0.41
CA ASN A 303 11.33 -24.79 0.46
C ASN A 303 10.82 -26.11 -0.16
N GLY A 304 11.44 -26.62 -1.23
CA GLY A 304 11.04 -27.85 -1.91
C GLY A 304 9.79 -27.71 -2.79
N ILE A 305 9.39 -26.49 -3.15
CA ILE A 305 8.23 -26.21 -4.00
C ILE A 305 8.74 -25.79 -5.39
N ASP A 306 8.69 -26.71 -6.34
CA ASP A 306 9.18 -26.52 -7.71
C ASP A 306 8.07 -26.26 -8.74
N ASP A 307 6.82 -26.63 -8.42
CA ASP A 307 5.63 -26.30 -9.20
C ASP A 307 4.89 -25.07 -8.62
N VAL A 308 5.04 -23.94 -9.31
CA VAL A 308 4.31 -22.69 -9.02
C VAL A 308 3.66 -22.24 -10.33
N PRO A 309 2.44 -22.71 -10.65
CA PRO A 309 1.83 -22.53 -11.98
C PRO A 309 1.79 -21.06 -12.45
N ALA A 310 1.55 -20.12 -11.53
CA ALA A 310 1.53 -18.70 -11.83
C ALA A 310 2.88 -18.15 -12.33
N LEU A 311 4.00 -18.81 -12.05
CA LEU A 311 5.35 -18.39 -12.44
C LEU A 311 5.86 -19.13 -13.69
N GLY A 312 5.10 -20.07 -14.23
CA GLY A 312 5.50 -20.93 -15.35
C GLY A 312 6.54 -21.98 -14.94
N GLY A 313 7.24 -22.54 -15.93
CA GLY A 313 8.17 -23.66 -15.73
C GLY A 313 9.33 -23.39 -14.76
N PRO A 314 10.04 -24.45 -14.34
CA PRO A 314 11.09 -24.36 -13.32
C PRO A 314 12.26 -23.46 -13.73
N VAL A 315 13.06 -23.05 -12.73
CA VAL A 315 14.28 -22.26 -12.97
C VAL A 315 15.34 -23.14 -13.65
N THR A 316 15.95 -22.63 -14.73
CA THR A 316 17.08 -23.29 -15.39
C THR A 316 18.40 -22.56 -15.10
N ALA A 317 19.53 -23.27 -15.18
CA ALA A 317 20.86 -22.66 -15.00
C ALA A 317 21.12 -21.53 -16.02
N GLU A 318 20.64 -21.69 -17.25
CA GLU A 318 20.73 -20.65 -18.28
C GLU A 318 19.93 -19.39 -17.90
N ALA A 319 18.72 -19.56 -17.34
CA ALA A 319 17.91 -18.43 -16.90
C ALA A 319 18.61 -17.66 -15.76
N LEU A 320 19.23 -18.37 -14.81
CA LEU A 320 20.00 -17.76 -13.72
C LEU A 320 21.18 -16.93 -14.24
N GLY A 321 21.94 -17.43 -15.21
CA GLY A 321 23.07 -16.72 -15.80
C GLY A 321 22.69 -15.41 -16.52
N LYS A 322 21.41 -15.22 -16.85
CA LYS A 322 20.89 -14.02 -17.53
C LYS A 322 20.27 -13.00 -16.58
N VAL A 323 20.06 -13.35 -15.31
CA VAL A 323 19.45 -12.43 -14.33
C VAL A 323 20.42 -11.31 -13.99
N ARG A 324 19.98 -10.07 -14.20
CA ARG A 324 20.67 -8.87 -13.72
C ARG A 324 19.92 -8.31 -12.53
N ILE A 325 20.62 -8.20 -11.40
CA ILE A 325 20.08 -7.57 -10.20
C ILE A 325 20.19 -6.06 -10.38
N THR A 326 19.06 -5.39 -10.63
CA THR A 326 19.01 -3.96 -10.97
C THR A 326 18.57 -3.07 -9.82
N ASN A 327 18.09 -3.64 -8.71
CA ASN A 327 17.63 -2.87 -7.55
C ASN A 327 18.44 -3.24 -6.31
N GLY A 328 19.56 -2.56 -6.07
CA GLY A 328 20.46 -2.79 -4.93
C GLY A 328 19.77 -2.75 -3.56
N ALA A 329 18.72 -1.94 -3.41
CA ALA A 329 17.93 -1.86 -2.18
C ALA A 329 17.08 -3.12 -1.93
N GLN A 330 16.72 -3.87 -2.97
CA GLN A 330 16.03 -5.16 -2.86
C GLN A 330 16.95 -6.35 -3.21
N ALA A 331 18.23 -6.09 -3.47
CA ALA A 331 19.24 -7.06 -3.88
C ALA A 331 19.85 -7.81 -2.70
N ASN A 332 19.78 -7.24 -1.49
CA ASN A 332 20.32 -7.83 -0.27
C ASN A 332 19.34 -8.85 0.36
N LEU A 333 18.79 -9.73 -0.49
CA LEU A 333 17.96 -10.88 -0.14
C LEU A 333 18.35 -12.07 -1.02
#